data_AF-A0A444XMQ3-F1
#
_entry.id   AF-A0A444XMQ3-F1
#
_cell.length_a   1.000
_cell.length_b   1.000
_cell.length_c   1.000
_cell.angle_alpha   90.00
_cell.angle_beta   90.00
_cell.angle_gamma   90.00
#
_symmetry.space_group_name_H-M   'P 1'
#
loop_
_entity.id
_entity.type
_entity.pdbx_description
1 polymer ?
#
loop_
_entity_poly.entity_id
_entity_poly.type
_entity_poly.pdbx_seq_one_letter_code
_entity_poly.pdbx_strand_id
1 'polypeptide(L)'
;MHAKNNSPLVSHVIWSSYTKDTFDRNWNDFLTKYGLGGNKWLSEQTEFDVAYFHTRIPCATKSAIEAQFQHVYTHEKFREVQAQFRDKVNYTTRSMHSTLCLTIYEVIEQVSNSTFNKFFVTYNTVSQEVKCQCLLFKSRDILYCHSLSVLSFERVDNVAPKYILECWRKNIKRRHTHTSRAAKMSL
;
A
#
# COMPACT_ATOMS: atom_id res chain seq x y z
N MET A 1 -5.92 19.65 -11.25
CA MET A 1 -6.76 18.62 -10.59
C MET A 1 -6.94 17.46 -11.56
N HIS A 2 -6.14 16.40 -11.46
CA HIS A 2 -6.37 15.18 -12.25
C HIS A 2 -6.81 14.07 -11.31
N ALA A 3 -8.08 13.69 -11.41
CA ALA A 3 -8.65 12.55 -10.73
C ALA A 3 -7.91 11.29 -11.21
N LYS A 4 -7.15 10.67 -10.31
CA LYS A 4 -6.59 9.33 -10.50
C LYS A 4 -7.73 8.33 -10.41
N ASN A 5 -8.50 8.19 -11.49
CA ASN A 5 -9.50 7.14 -11.61
C ASN A 5 -8.79 5.82 -11.93
N ASN A 6 -8.24 5.19 -10.90
CA ASN A 6 -7.91 3.77 -10.95
C ASN A 6 -9.23 2.99 -10.82
N SER A 7 -9.90 2.78 -11.95
CA SER A 7 -11.17 2.05 -11.98
C SER A 7 -10.95 0.64 -11.46
N PRO A 8 -11.74 0.13 -10.48
CA PRO A 8 -11.61 -1.21 -9.92
C PRO A 8 -11.59 -2.33 -10.97
N LEU A 9 -12.16 -2.08 -12.15
CA LEU A 9 -12.25 -3.01 -13.27
C LEU A 9 -10.90 -3.19 -13.98
N VAL A 10 -10.12 -2.12 -14.16
CA VAL A 10 -8.79 -2.18 -14.80
C VAL A 10 -7.83 -2.96 -13.91
N SER A 11 -7.82 -2.65 -12.61
CA SER A 11 -7.05 -3.40 -11.62
C SER A 11 -7.47 -4.87 -11.61
N HIS A 12 -8.77 -5.20 -11.75
CA HIS A 12 -9.22 -6.59 -11.75
C HIS A 12 -8.64 -7.43 -12.90
N VAL A 13 -8.63 -6.91 -14.12
CA VAL A 13 -8.11 -7.61 -15.32
C VAL A 13 -6.61 -7.85 -15.20
N ILE A 14 -5.91 -6.85 -14.68
CA ILE A 14 -4.47 -6.92 -14.40
C ILE A 14 -4.18 -7.98 -13.32
N TRP A 15 -4.91 -8.00 -12.20
CA TRP A 15 -4.64 -8.86 -11.04
C TRP A 15 -5.26 -10.27 -11.11
N SER A 16 -6.12 -10.57 -12.09
CA SER A 16 -6.75 -11.89 -12.28
C SER A 16 -5.89 -12.86 -13.09
N SER A 17 -4.75 -12.41 -13.59
CA SER A 17 -3.95 -13.12 -14.58
C SER A 17 -2.60 -13.55 -14.00
N TYR A 18 -2.38 -14.87 -13.94
CA TYR A 18 -1.20 -15.47 -13.28
C TYR A 18 -0.03 -15.74 -14.23
N THR A 19 -0.29 -15.66 -15.54
CA THR A 19 0.71 -15.84 -16.61
C THR A 19 0.54 -14.74 -17.65
N LYS A 20 1.63 -14.43 -18.36
CA LYS A 20 1.61 -13.44 -19.45
C LYS A 20 0.50 -13.74 -20.47
N ASP A 21 0.37 -14.99 -20.88
CA ASP A 21 -0.65 -15.39 -21.87
C ASP A 21 -2.08 -15.24 -21.35
N THR A 22 -2.34 -15.49 -20.06
CA THR A 22 -3.66 -15.23 -19.46
C THR A 22 -3.96 -13.74 -19.34
N PHE A 23 -2.94 -12.94 -19.06
CA PHE A 23 -3.05 -11.49 -18.99
C PHE A 23 -3.39 -10.92 -20.37
N ASP A 24 -2.61 -11.30 -21.39
CA ASP A 24 -2.80 -10.81 -22.76
C ASP A 24 -4.22 -11.12 -23.26
N ARG A 25 -4.76 -12.31 -22.97
CA ARG A 25 -6.15 -12.67 -23.33
C ARG A 25 -7.19 -11.85 -22.57
N ASN A 26 -7.10 -11.78 -21.25
CA ASN A 26 -8.07 -11.06 -20.42
C ASN A 26 -8.04 -9.55 -20.68
N TRP A 27 -6.85 -9.02 -20.97
CA TRP A 27 -6.62 -7.62 -21.31
C TRP A 27 -7.22 -7.27 -22.66
N ASN A 28 -6.96 -8.08 -23.69
CA ASN A 28 -7.58 -7.89 -25.00
C ASN A 28 -9.10 -7.98 -24.93
N ASP A 29 -9.66 -8.94 -24.19
CA ASP A 29 -11.11 -9.05 -23.98
C ASP A 29 -11.69 -7.81 -23.30
N PHE A 30 -11.01 -7.27 -22.27
CA PHE A 30 -11.39 -6.03 -21.62
C PHE A 30 -11.34 -4.81 -22.56
N LEU A 31 -10.26 -4.66 -23.32
CA LEU A 31 -10.10 -3.57 -24.29
C LEU A 31 -11.19 -3.62 -25.36
N THR A 32 -11.51 -4.80 -25.88
CA THR A 32 -12.57 -5.00 -26.87
C THR A 32 -13.93 -4.72 -26.27
N LYS A 33 -14.23 -5.26 -25.08
CA LYS A 33 -15.52 -5.11 -24.41
C LYS A 33 -15.90 -3.66 -24.12
N TYR A 34 -14.92 -2.82 -23.78
CA TYR A 34 -15.15 -1.42 -23.45
C TYR A 34 -14.73 -0.44 -24.57
N GLY A 35 -14.31 -0.94 -25.74
CA GLY A 35 -13.89 -0.10 -26.87
C GLY A 35 -12.65 0.75 -26.58
N LEU A 36 -11.75 0.28 -25.72
CA LEU A 36 -10.61 1.03 -25.19
C LEU A 36 -9.30 0.81 -25.98
N GLY A 37 -9.32 0.04 -27.07
CA GLY A 37 -8.13 -0.36 -27.82
C GLY A 37 -7.30 0.78 -28.44
N GLY A 38 -7.83 2.00 -28.53
CA GLY A 38 -7.12 3.19 -29.00
C GLY A 38 -6.65 4.14 -27.90
N ASN A 39 -6.85 3.80 -26.62
CA ASN A 39 -6.62 4.72 -25.52
C ASN A 39 -5.14 4.72 -25.11
N LYS A 40 -4.39 5.71 -25.62
CA LYS A 40 -2.93 5.84 -25.44
C LYS A 40 -2.49 5.78 -23.96
N TRP A 41 -3.24 6.45 -23.08
CA TRP A 41 -2.98 6.43 -21.63
C TRP A 41 -3.08 5.02 -21.04
N LEU A 42 -4.05 4.24 -21.51
CA LEU A 42 -4.27 2.88 -21.02
C LEU A 42 -3.16 1.93 -21.50
N SER A 43 -2.70 2.09 -22.75
CA SER A 43 -1.57 1.34 -23.30
C SER A 43 -0.29 1.59 -22.51
N GLU A 44 0.04 2.86 -22.25
CA GLU A 44 1.22 3.27 -21.47
C GLU A 44 1.16 2.72 -20.02
N GLN A 45 -0.02 2.77 -19.40
CA GLN A 45 -0.24 2.23 -18.05
C GLN A 45 -0.06 0.70 -18.03
N THR A 46 -0.53 -0.02 -19.04
CA THR A 46 -0.35 -1.48 -19.10
C THR A 46 1.02 -1.95 -19.53
N GLU A 47 1.70 -1.26 -20.43
CA GLU A 47 3.09 -1.58 -20.72
C GLU A 47 3.95 -1.40 -19.47
N PHE A 48 3.65 -0.38 -18.66
CA PHE A 48 4.27 -0.19 -17.35
C PHE A 48 3.94 -1.34 -16.40
N ASP A 49 2.66 -1.67 -16.21
CA ASP A 49 2.23 -2.72 -15.29
C ASP A 49 2.73 -4.11 -15.72
N VAL A 50 2.77 -4.43 -17.02
CA VAL A 50 3.29 -5.70 -17.59
C VAL A 50 4.81 -5.81 -17.45
N ALA A 51 5.55 -4.73 -17.76
CA ALA A 51 7.00 -4.71 -17.55
C ALA A 51 7.37 -4.80 -16.06
N TYR A 52 6.50 -4.30 -15.18
CA TYR A 52 6.68 -4.38 -13.72
C TYR A 52 6.10 -5.64 -13.09
N PHE A 53 5.23 -6.39 -13.76
CA PHE A 53 4.50 -7.53 -13.17
C PHE A 53 5.45 -8.62 -12.65
N HIS A 54 6.56 -8.81 -13.34
CA HIS A 54 7.60 -9.77 -12.99
C HIS A 54 8.81 -9.16 -12.27
N THR A 55 8.86 -7.83 -12.16
CA THR A 55 10.01 -7.12 -11.60
C THR A 55 9.73 -6.70 -10.16
N ARG A 56 10.50 -7.25 -9.22
CA ARG A 56 10.40 -6.87 -7.80
C ARG A 56 10.79 -5.40 -7.63
N ILE A 57 9.84 -4.56 -7.18
CA ILE A 57 10.12 -3.15 -6.87
C ILE A 57 11.20 -3.07 -5.79
N PRO A 58 12.36 -2.44 -6.00
CA PRO A 58 13.38 -2.33 -4.96
C PRO A 58 12.92 -1.45 -3.80
N CYS A 59 13.35 -1.77 -2.58
CA CYS A 59 13.16 -0.90 -1.41
C CYS A 59 13.92 0.43 -1.60
N ALA A 60 13.34 1.53 -1.13
CA ALA A 60 13.94 2.85 -1.14
C ALA A 60 14.92 3.04 0.04
N THR A 61 14.74 2.26 1.11
CA THR A 61 15.55 2.30 2.33
C THR A 61 16.04 0.90 2.70
N LYS A 62 16.94 0.83 3.68
CA LYS A 62 17.39 -0.44 4.29
C LYS A 62 16.48 -0.90 5.45
N SER A 63 15.27 -0.36 5.56
CA SER A 63 14.35 -0.75 6.63
C SER A 63 13.82 -2.17 6.42
N ALA A 64 13.94 -3.01 7.46
CA ALA A 64 13.38 -4.37 7.45
C ALA A 64 11.85 -4.36 7.32
N ILE A 65 11.17 -3.35 7.89
CA ILE A 65 9.71 -3.15 7.72
C ILE A 65 9.37 -2.87 6.25
N GLU A 66 10.17 -2.08 5.53
CA GLU A 66 9.95 -1.84 4.10
C GLU A 66 10.11 -3.15 3.31
N ALA A 67 11.15 -3.93 3.62
CA ALA A 67 11.38 -5.24 2.99
C ALA A 67 10.23 -6.23 3.27
N GLN A 68 9.67 -6.21 4.49
CA GLN A 68 8.51 -7.00 4.86
C GLN A 68 7.30 -6.64 3.97
N PHE A 69 7.00 -5.34 3.82
CA PHE A 69 5.90 -4.90 2.94
C PHE A 69 6.16 -5.18 1.46
N GLN A 70 7.40 -5.06 0.97
CA GLN A 70 7.78 -5.38 -0.40
C GLN A 70 7.45 -6.84 -0.77
N HIS A 71 7.66 -7.75 0.18
CA HIS A 71 7.38 -9.16 0.01
C HIS A 71 5.88 -9.45 -0.01
N VAL A 72 5.12 -8.79 0.86
CA VAL A 72 3.71 -9.14 1.10
C VAL A 72 2.73 -8.36 0.23
N TYR A 73 2.96 -7.08 -0.05
CA TYR A 73 1.99 -6.18 -0.68
C TYR A 73 2.07 -6.10 -2.19
N THR A 74 0.92 -5.94 -2.86
CA THR A 74 0.86 -5.63 -4.30
C THR A 74 1.75 -4.43 -4.66
N HIS A 75 2.18 -4.35 -5.92
CA HIS A 75 3.06 -3.27 -6.39
C HIS A 75 2.49 -1.88 -6.13
N GLU A 76 1.22 -1.66 -6.45
CA GLU A 76 0.51 -0.42 -6.16
C GLU A 76 0.57 -0.06 -4.68
N LYS A 77 0.19 -0.99 -3.80
CA LYS A 77 0.18 -0.72 -2.36
C LYS A 77 1.58 -0.54 -1.80
N PHE A 78 2.56 -1.29 -2.31
CA PHE A 78 3.95 -1.12 -1.93
C PHE A 78 4.47 0.27 -2.31
N ARG A 79 4.10 0.83 -3.47
CA ARG A 79 4.45 2.21 -3.83
C ARG A 79 3.91 3.25 -2.84
N GLU A 80 2.68 3.07 -2.35
CA GLU A 80 2.14 3.94 -1.29
C GLU A 80 2.97 3.85 -0.01
N VAL A 81 3.37 2.63 0.38
CA VAL A 81 4.28 2.43 1.51
C VAL A 81 5.62 3.12 1.27
N GLN A 82 6.21 2.99 0.08
CA GLN A 82 7.48 3.65 -0.25
C GLN A 82 7.40 5.17 -0.13
N ALA A 83 6.26 5.78 -0.47
CA ALA A 83 6.06 7.22 -0.26
C ALA A 83 6.22 7.59 1.23
N GLN A 84 5.64 6.79 2.13
CA GLN A 84 5.78 7.01 3.58
C GLN A 84 7.23 6.89 4.09
N PHE A 85 8.07 6.07 3.44
CA PHE A 85 9.49 5.93 3.78
C PHE A 85 10.37 7.04 3.18
N ARG A 86 10.00 7.61 2.03
CA ARG A 86 10.75 8.69 1.37
C ARG A 86 10.61 10.03 2.06
N ASP A 87 9.44 10.28 2.65
CA ASP A 87 9.18 11.54 3.35
C ASP A 87 9.97 11.66 4.68
N LYS A 88 10.66 10.58 5.10
CA LYS A 88 11.37 10.48 6.39
C LYS A 88 12.40 11.59 6.66
N VAL A 89 12.97 12.23 5.64
CA VAL A 89 13.99 13.29 5.78
C VAL A 89 13.53 14.51 6.57
N ASN A 90 12.22 14.77 6.65
CA ASN A 90 11.68 15.95 7.37
C ASN A 90 11.22 15.63 8.80
N TYR A 91 11.42 14.41 9.29
CA TYR A 91 10.91 13.99 10.59
C TYR A 91 12.03 13.74 11.60
N THR A 92 11.90 14.33 12.78
CA THR A 92 12.75 14.03 13.95
C THR A 92 11.92 13.36 15.03
N THR A 93 12.35 12.18 15.49
CA THR A 93 11.70 11.46 16.58
C THR A 93 12.46 11.68 17.87
N ARG A 94 11.74 12.05 18.94
CA ARG A 94 12.26 12.22 20.30
C ARG A 94 11.43 11.36 21.24
N SER A 95 12.09 10.57 22.09
CA SER A 95 11.42 9.91 23.20
C SER A 95 11.12 10.95 24.29
N MET A 96 9.89 10.98 24.81
CA MET A 96 9.48 11.95 25.83
C MET A 96 9.39 11.33 27.22
N HIS A 97 8.64 10.22 27.33
CA HIS A 97 8.35 9.58 28.60
C HIS A 97 8.11 8.09 28.39
N SER A 98 8.78 7.26 29.18
CA SER A 98 8.58 5.81 29.19
C SER A 98 8.01 5.38 30.55
N THR A 99 6.94 4.60 30.49
CA THR A 99 6.52 3.71 31.59
C THR A 99 7.02 2.29 31.27
N LEU A 100 6.80 1.33 32.17
CA LEU A 100 7.32 -0.04 32.02
C LEU A 100 7.02 -0.72 30.67
N CYS A 101 5.88 -0.44 30.04
CA CYS A 101 5.48 -1.07 28.77
C CYS A 101 5.03 -0.11 27.68
N LEU A 102 4.87 1.18 27.99
CA LEU A 102 4.36 2.19 27.07
C LEU A 102 5.31 3.38 27.02
N THR A 103 5.80 3.69 25.82
CA THR A 103 6.64 4.86 25.57
C THR A 103 5.90 5.84 24.67
N ILE A 104 5.99 7.12 25.02
CA ILE A 104 5.43 8.24 24.25
C ILE A 104 6.58 8.94 23.52
N TYR A 105 6.42 9.08 22.21
CA TYR A 105 7.35 9.77 21.33
C TYR A 105 6.71 11.04 20.78
N GLU A 106 7.51 12.11 20.73
CA GLU A 106 7.24 13.30 19.94
C GLU A 106 7.90 13.13 18.56
N VAL A 107 7.10 13.13 17.51
CA VAL A 107 7.55 13.16 16.12
C VAL A 107 7.34 14.58 15.61
N ILE A 108 8.44 15.25 15.31
CA ILE A 108 8.46 16.62 14.80
C ILE A 108 8.63 16.57 13.29
N GLU A 109 7.66 17.12 12.57
CA GLU A 109 7.71 17.30 11.12
C GLU A 109 8.13 18.74 10.81
N GLN A 110 9.22 18.91 10.07
CA GLN A 110 9.63 20.21 9.56
C GLN A 110 8.87 20.53 8.27
N VAL A 111 8.00 21.55 8.32
CA VAL A 111 7.22 22.02 7.17
C VAL A 111 7.95 23.16 6.44
N SER A 112 8.68 23.98 7.20
CA SER A 112 9.51 25.07 6.70
C SER A 112 10.68 25.32 7.66
N ASN A 113 11.56 26.29 7.35
CA ASN A 113 12.68 26.64 8.24
C ASN A 113 12.22 27.07 9.65
N SER A 114 10.99 27.58 9.79
CA SER A 114 10.45 28.11 11.05
C SER A 114 9.15 27.42 11.51
N THR A 115 8.56 26.54 10.69
CA THR A 115 7.30 25.86 11.00
C THR A 115 7.53 24.37 11.23
N PHE A 116 7.11 23.92 12.41
CA PHE A 116 7.21 22.52 12.82
C PHE A 116 5.85 22.02 13.32
N ASN A 117 5.37 20.91 12.76
CA ASN A 117 4.22 20.20 13.30
C ASN A 117 4.70 19.17 14.32
N LYS A 118 3.91 18.96 15.38
CA LYS A 118 4.23 18.00 16.43
C LYS A 118 3.17 16.92 16.49
N PHE A 119 3.61 15.68 16.47
CA PHE A 119 2.77 14.51 16.56
C PHE A 119 3.19 13.60 17.70
N PHE A 120 2.22 13.18 18.52
CA PHE A 120 2.45 12.18 19.54
C PHE A 120 2.15 10.78 19.02
N VAL A 121 3.09 9.88 19.28
CA VAL A 121 2.98 8.47 18.94
C VAL A 121 3.28 7.65 20.19
N THR A 122 2.41 6.70 20.49
CA THR A 122 2.64 5.73 21.55
C THR A 122 3.11 4.42 20.96
N TYR A 123 4.06 3.77 21.63
CA TYR A 123 4.45 2.41 21.34
C TYR A 123 4.37 1.57 22.60
N ASN A 124 3.62 0.47 22.52
CA ASN A 124 3.55 -0.54 23.56
C ASN A 124 4.43 -1.73 23.17
N THR A 125 5.48 -1.97 23.95
CA THR A 125 6.49 -3.01 23.68
C THR A 125 5.93 -4.42 23.85
N VAL A 126 5.01 -4.63 24.78
CA VAL A 126 4.41 -5.93 25.08
C VAL A 126 3.41 -6.32 23.98
N SER A 127 2.49 -5.42 23.63
CA SER A 127 1.46 -5.70 22.62
C SER A 127 1.92 -5.39 21.19
N GLN A 128 3.17 -4.92 21.02
CA GLN A 128 3.74 -4.43 19.75
C GLN A 128 2.74 -3.50 19.03
N GLU A 129 2.14 -2.58 19.79
CA GLU A 129 1.10 -1.69 19.29
C GLU A 129 1.66 -0.28 19.15
N VAL A 130 1.61 0.26 17.94
CA VAL A 130 1.89 1.66 17.67
C VAL A 130 0.57 2.40 17.43
N LYS A 131 0.38 3.55 18.09
CA LYS A 131 -0.75 4.46 17.84
C LYS A 131 -0.23 5.86 17.63
N CYS A 132 -0.67 6.49 16.54
CA CYS A 132 -0.34 7.88 16.24
C CYS A 132 -1.59 8.74 16.40
N GLN A 133 -1.41 9.96 16.96
CA GLN A 133 -2.50 10.93 17.13
C GLN A 133 -3.20 11.30 15.82
N CYS A 134 -2.54 11.11 14.67
CA CYS A 134 -3.13 11.40 13.38
C CYS A 134 -4.37 10.53 13.12
N LEU A 135 -4.51 9.38 13.79
CA LEU A 135 -5.58 8.38 13.58
C LEU A 135 -5.71 7.88 12.13
N LEU A 136 -4.80 8.27 11.24
CA LEU A 136 -4.88 8.05 9.79
C LEU A 136 -4.65 6.58 9.37
N PHE A 137 -4.04 5.73 10.23
CA PHE A 137 -4.01 4.29 9.95
C PHE A 137 -5.44 3.74 9.74
N LYS A 138 -6.42 4.26 10.48
CA LYS A 138 -7.83 3.84 10.36
C LYS A 138 -8.48 4.25 9.03
N SER A 139 -7.93 5.23 8.30
CA SER A 139 -8.55 5.75 7.08
C SER A 139 -7.91 5.27 5.79
N ARG A 140 -6.64 4.83 5.82
CA ARG A 140 -5.91 4.36 4.63
C ARG A 140 -5.27 2.99 4.76
N ASP A 141 -5.44 2.33 5.91
CA ASP A 141 -5.02 0.94 6.10
C ASP A 141 -3.50 0.73 5.91
N ILE A 142 -2.72 1.81 5.99
CA ILE A 142 -1.24 1.86 5.91
C ILE A 142 -0.71 2.60 7.12
N LEU A 143 0.39 2.08 7.70
CA LEU A 143 1.15 2.78 8.73
C LEU A 143 1.80 4.03 8.13
N TYR A 144 1.45 5.19 8.68
CA TYR A 144 1.99 6.48 8.25
C TYR A 144 3.44 6.69 8.71
N CYS A 145 4.13 7.62 8.06
CA CYS A 145 5.50 8.05 8.35
C CYS A 145 5.79 8.22 9.84
N HIS A 146 4.88 8.82 10.63
CA HIS A 146 5.07 9.00 12.08
C HIS A 146 5.22 7.67 12.84
N SER A 147 4.35 6.69 12.53
CA SER A 147 4.40 5.37 13.17
C SER A 147 5.63 4.61 12.71
N LEU A 148 5.96 4.66 11.41
CA LEU A 148 7.17 4.04 10.85
C LEU A 148 8.44 4.65 11.43
N SER A 149 8.44 5.95 11.72
CA SER A 149 9.57 6.65 12.34
C SER A 149 9.82 6.15 13.76
N VAL A 150 8.76 5.98 14.57
CA VAL A 150 8.88 5.40 15.92
C VAL A 150 9.31 3.94 15.88
N LEU A 151 8.71 3.12 15.02
CA LEU A 151 9.12 1.72 14.87
C LEU A 151 10.59 1.59 14.45
N SER A 152 11.05 2.49 13.58
CA SER A 152 12.46 2.58 13.21
C SER A 152 13.36 3.04 14.37
N PHE A 153 12.88 3.95 15.22
CA PHE A 153 13.61 4.41 16.41
C PHE A 153 13.78 3.26 17.42
N GLU A 154 12.72 2.47 17.61
CA GLU A 154 12.70 1.27 18.45
C GLU A 154 13.40 0.05 17.83
N ARG A 155 13.98 0.20 16.63
CA ARG A 155 14.66 -0.87 15.89
C ARG A 155 13.80 -2.12 15.70
N VAL A 156 12.50 -1.91 15.47
CA VAL A 156 11.58 -2.99 15.13
C VAL A 156 11.87 -3.46 13.70
N ASP A 157 12.21 -4.74 13.56
CA ASP A 157 12.50 -5.32 12.24
C ASP A 157 11.22 -5.61 11.44
N ASN A 158 10.16 -6.05 12.12
CA ASN A 158 8.93 -6.49 11.49
C ASN A 158 7.71 -5.96 12.25
N VAL A 159 6.72 -5.46 11.51
CA VAL A 159 5.44 -5.09 12.11
C VAL A 159 4.61 -6.32 12.43
N ALA A 160 3.83 -6.24 13.50
CA ALA A 160 2.89 -7.29 13.88
C ALA A 160 1.87 -7.55 12.74
N PRO A 161 1.40 -8.81 12.56
CA PRO A 161 0.50 -9.18 11.47
C PRO A 161 -0.78 -8.34 11.35
N LYS A 162 -1.26 -7.76 12.47
CA LYS A 162 -2.42 -6.85 12.50
C LYS A 162 -2.27 -5.60 11.61
N TYR A 163 -1.04 -5.21 11.30
CA TYR A 163 -0.73 -4.09 10.39
C TYR A 163 -0.55 -4.53 8.93
N ILE A 164 -0.67 -5.83 8.65
CA ILE A 164 -0.53 -6.43 7.32
C ILE A 164 -1.89 -6.95 6.87
N LEU A 165 -2.68 -6.06 6.27
CA LEU A 165 -4.05 -6.39 5.91
C LEU A 165 -4.10 -7.36 4.73
N GLU A 166 -5.03 -8.29 4.82
CA GLU A 166 -5.22 -9.36 3.86
C GLU A 166 -5.53 -8.84 2.44
N CYS A 167 -6.43 -7.86 2.31
CA CYS A 167 -6.87 -7.32 1.01
C CYS A 167 -5.75 -6.77 0.13
N TRP A 168 -4.60 -6.42 0.73
CA TRP A 168 -3.42 -5.88 0.05
C TRP A 168 -2.33 -6.91 -0.24
N ARG A 169 -2.49 -8.17 0.20
CA ARG A 169 -1.48 -9.21 0.00
C ARG A 169 -1.50 -9.74 -1.43
N LYS A 170 -0.31 -10.00 -1.99
CA LYS A 170 -0.15 -10.60 -3.34
C LYS A 170 -0.80 -11.98 -3.49
N ASN A 171 -1.02 -12.70 -2.37
CA ASN A 171 -1.37 -14.12 -2.36
C ASN A 171 -2.85 -14.43 -2.10
N ILE A 172 -3.75 -13.43 -2.13
CA ILE A 172 -5.18 -13.71 -1.92
C ILE A 172 -5.84 -14.15 -3.22
N LYS A 173 -6.31 -15.40 -3.25
CA LYS A 173 -7.30 -15.87 -4.22
C LYS A 173 -8.60 -15.13 -3.97
N ARG A 174 -8.88 -14.09 -4.76
CA ARG A 174 -10.19 -13.44 -4.76
C ARG A 174 -11.20 -14.44 -5.33
N ARG A 175 -11.99 -15.08 -4.47
CA ARG A 175 -13.10 -15.95 -4.92
C ARG A 175 -14.11 -15.07 -5.65
N HIS A 176 -14.34 -15.40 -6.92
CA HIS A 176 -15.38 -14.77 -7.72
C HIS A 176 -16.76 -15.23 -7.25
N THR A 177 -17.66 -14.30 -6.94
CA THR A 177 -19.10 -14.59 -6.99
C THR A 177 -19.47 -14.68 -8.47
N HIS A 178 -19.46 -15.90 -9.03
CA HIS A 178 -20.13 -16.15 -10.30
C HIS A 178 -21.63 -16.06 -10.05
N THR A 179 -22.22 -14.88 -10.19
CA THR A 179 -23.66 -14.78 -10.34
C THR A 179 -23.99 -15.14 -11.79
N SER A 180 -24.11 -16.44 -12.08
CA SER A 180 -24.73 -16.90 -13.32
C SER A 180 -26.21 -16.55 -13.25
N ARG A 181 -26.64 -15.47 -13.89
CA ARG A 181 -28.06 -15.26 -14.17
C ARG A 181 -28.41 -15.95 -15.48
N ALA A 182 -28.53 -17.27 -15.43
CA ALA A 182 -29.29 -18.01 -16.40
C ALA A 182 -30.78 -17.83 -16.08
N ALA A 183 -31.51 -17.14 -16.95
CA ALA A 183 -32.97 -17.22 -16.99
C ALA A 183 -33.48 -16.94 -18.42
N LYS A 184 -33.58 -18.05 -19.17
CA LYS A 184 -34.60 -18.41 -20.16
C LYS A 184 -34.98 -17.41 -21.26
N MET A 185 -34.58 -17.75 -22.49
CA MET A 185 -35.46 -17.66 -23.65
C MET A 185 -36.73 -18.50 -23.41
N SER A 186 -37.90 -17.96 -23.74
CA SER A 186 -39.09 -18.75 -24.12
C SER A 186 -40.05 -17.86 -24.91
N LEU A 187 -40.13 -18.17 -26.21
CA LEU A 187 -41.09 -17.78 -27.26
C LEU A 187 -41.25 -16.29 -27.60
#